data_AF-A0A1R3H874-F1
#
_entry.id   AF-A0A1R3H874-F1
#
_cell.length_a   1.000
_cell.length_b   1.000
_cell.length_c   1.000
_cell.angle_alpha   90.00
_cell.angle_beta   90.00
_cell.angle_gamma   90.00
#
_symmetry.space_group_name_H-M   'P 1'
#
loop_
_entity.id
_entity.type
_entity.pdbx_description
1 polymer ?
#
loop_
_entity_poly.entity_id
_entity_poly.type
_entity_poly.pdbx_seq_one_letter_code
_entity_poly.pdbx_strand_id
1 'polypeptide(L)'
;MGGVGKKFRSARKRKLEEAAQHEECRDIIAAKKSYQKAIHITPKIAHELIMKEKNVRYVVAPYEADAQITFLAISGQVEAVIADGGDFIPFGCPRMLLEMCILRGCDYLPAVGGIRIPKAKELITEFKSYDKVIQHLREESFSLPNSYEESFKKAKLTFQHQPVYDPRIEDIVHLSPILDKLGLGFVDFDFLGSYP
;
A
#
# COMPACT_ATOMS: atom_id res chain seq x y z
N MET A 1 -3.27 -7.72 8.86
CA MET A 1 -2.18 -7.54 7.84
C MET A 1 -0.80 -8.04 8.34
N GLY A 2 -0.64 -9.30 8.79
CA GLY A 2 0.59 -9.76 9.47
C GLY A 2 1.67 -10.46 8.61
N GLY A 3 1.40 -10.76 7.33
CA GLY A 3 2.24 -11.65 6.50
C GLY A 3 3.36 -10.94 5.73
N VAL A 4 3.09 -9.76 5.17
CA VAL A 4 4.01 -9.05 4.27
C VAL A 4 5.20 -8.46 5.05
N GLY A 5 4.94 -7.80 6.19
CA GLY A 5 6.00 -7.29 7.07
C GLY A 5 6.90 -8.38 7.68
N LYS A 6 6.42 -9.63 7.82
CA LYS A 6 7.24 -10.77 8.22
C LYS A 6 8.15 -11.26 7.08
N LYS A 7 7.64 -11.28 5.84
CA LYS A 7 8.43 -11.64 4.65
C LYS A 7 9.59 -10.67 4.42
N PHE A 8 9.35 -9.35 4.51
CA PHE A 8 10.43 -8.36 4.34
C PHE A 8 11.48 -8.44 5.44
N ARG A 9 11.07 -8.64 6.70
CA ARG A 9 12.01 -8.85 7.82
C ARG A 9 12.89 -10.08 7.59
N SER A 10 12.29 -11.20 7.19
CA SER A 10 13.03 -12.44 6.88
C SER A 10 13.99 -12.25 5.68
N ALA A 11 13.55 -11.60 4.61
CA ALA A 11 14.37 -11.33 3.44
C ALA A 11 15.58 -10.44 3.76
N ARG A 12 15.39 -9.37 4.57
CA ARG A 12 16.48 -8.50 5.03
C ARG A 12 17.47 -9.26 5.91
N LYS A 13 16.99 -10.08 6.84
CA LYS A 13 17.85 -10.90 7.71
C LYS A 13 18.75 -11.81 6.87
N ARG A 14 18.20 -12.50 5.87
CA ARG A 14 18.98 -13.32 4.94
C ARG A 14 20.02 -12.50 4.17
N LYS A 15 19.66 -11.30 3.70
CA LYS A 15 20.63 -10.42 3.01
C LYS A 15 21.73 -9.90 3.91
N LEU A 16 21.45 -9.74 5.20
CA LEU A 16 22.48 -9.41 6.19
C LEU A 16 23.44 -10.58 6.42
N GLU A 17 22.92 -11.81 6.54
CA GLU A 17 23.72 -13.02 6.65
C GLU A 17 24.60 -13.26 5.40
N GLU A 18 24.03 -13.10 4.20
CA GLU A 18 24.80 -13.14 2.94
C GLU A 18 25.88 -12.05 2.88
N ALA A 19 25.62 -10.85 3.43
CA ALA A 19 26.61 -9.78 3.45
C ALA A 19 27.81 -10.12 4.34
N ALA A 20 27.56 -10.69 5.52
CA ALA A 20 28.61 -11.12 6.44
C ALA A 20 29.50 -12.22 5.82
N GLN A 21 28.91 -13.17 5.08
CA GLN A 21 29.66 -14.20 4.37
C GLN A 21 30.57 -13.62 3.27
N HIS A 22 30.08 -12.67 2.49
CA HIS A 22 30.91 -12.00 1.48
C HIS A 22 32.05 -11.19 2.12
N GLU A 23 31.82 -10.59 3.29
CA GLU A 23 32.84 -9.86 4.04
C GLU A 23 33.93 -10.81 4.57
N GLU A 24 33.56 -11.98 5.08
CA GLU A 24 34.50 -13.04 5.48
C GLU A 24 35.37 -13.51 4.31
N CYS A 25 34.77 -13.66 3.12
CA CYS A 25 35.47 -13.99 1.88
C CYS A 25 36.25 -12.81 1.26
N ARG A 26 36.27 -11.63 1.92
CA ARG A 26 36.87 -10.37 1.43
C ARG A 26 36.33 -9.86 0.09
N ASP A 27 35.14 -10.29 -0.31
CA ASP A 27 34.41 -9.75 -1.45
C ASP A 27 33.59 -8.52 -1.02
N ILE A 28 34.28 -7.38 -0.98
CA ILE A 28 33.70 -6.10 -0.54
C ILE A 28 32.59 -5.61 -1.48
N ILE A 29 32.67 -5.92 -2.77
CA ILE A 29 31.69 -5.48 -3.77
C ILE A 29 30.37 -6.22 -3.54
N ALA A 30 30.43 -7.54 -3.41
CA ALA A 30 29.25 -8.36 -3.14
C ALA A 30 28.68 -8.08 -1.75
N ALA A 31 29.53 -7.89 -0.73
CA ALA A 31 29.10 -7.51 0.62
C ALA A 31 28.32 -6.18 0.60
N LYS A 32 28.87 -5.12 -0.01
CA LYS A 32 28.20 -3.81 -0.12
C LYS A 32 26.83 -3.91 -0.79
N LYS A 33 26.72 -4.71 -1.87
CA LYS A 33 25.46 -4.93 -2.57
C LYS A 33 24.42 -5.66 -1.70
N SER A 34 24.85 -6.62 -0.88
CA SER A 34 23.98 -7.32 0.07
C SER A 34 23.56 -6.43 1.23
N TYR A 35 24.48 -5.62 1.78
CA TYR A 35 24.18 -4.63 2.81
C TYR A 35 23.14 -3.62 2.37
N GLN A 36 23.24 -3.07 1.15
CA GLN A 36 22.23 -2.16 0.59
C GLN A 36 20.82 -2.77 0.58
N LYS A 37 20.71 -4.08 0.38
CA LYS A 37 19.42 -4.81 0.38
C LYS A 37 18.95 -5.23 1.77
N ALA A 38 19.80 -5.13 2.78
CA ALA A 38 19.49 -5.45 4.18
C ALA A 38 19.05 -4.22 5.00
N ILE A 39 19.16 -3.02 4.44
CA ILE A 39 18.82 -1.75 5.12
C ILE A 39 17.40 -1.81 5.69
N HIS A 40 17.27 -1.42 6.95
CA HIS A 40 16.00 -1.24 7.63
C HIS A 40 15.96 0.15 8.26
N ILE A 41 15.09 1.02 7.75
CA ILE A 41 14.83 2.32 8.35
C ILE A 41 13.93 2.11 9.57
N THR A 42 14.42 2.52 10.74
CA THR A 42 13.70 2.41 12.02
C THR A 42 13.06 3.75 12.40
N PRO A 43 12.03 3.77 13.26
CA PRO A 43 11.46 5.02 13.76
C PRO A 43 12.49 5.94 14.42
N LYS A 44 13.50 5.36 15.08
CA LYS A 44 14.60 6.12 15.68
C LYS A 44 15.41 6.90 14.63
N ILE A 45 15.76 6.27 13.52
CA ILE A 45 16.50 6.92 12.42
C ILE A 45 15.67 8.08 11.85
N ALA A 46 14.38 7.86 11.63
CA ALA A 46 13.48 8.91 11.14
C ALA A 46 13.37 10.08 12.13
N HIS A 47 13.20 9.79 13.43
CA HIS A 47 13.13 10.79 14.48
C HIS A 47 14.42 11.62 14.58
N GLU A 48 15.60 10.99 14.50
CA GLU A 48 16.89 11.69 14.51
C GLU A 48 17.05 12.65 13.32
N LEU A 49 16.50 12.31 12.15
CA LEU A 49 16.48 13.19 10.98
C LEU A 49 15.57 14.39 11.21
N ILE A 50 14.33 14.15 11.68
CA ILE A 50 13.35 15.20 11.96
C ILE A 50 13.89 16.20 12.98
N MET A 51 14.55 15.74 14.04
CA MET A 51 15.12 16.60 15.09
C MET A 51 16.24 17.53 14.60
N LYS A 52 16.88 17.22 13.47
CA LYS A 52 17.90 18.08 12.86
C LYS A 52 17.29 19.25 12.07
N GLU A 53 16.13 19.04 11.46
CA GLU A 53 15.47 20.00 10.57
C GLU A 53 14.41 20.85 11.30
N LYS A 54 14.87 21.73 12.19
CA LYS A 54 13.99 22.51 13.10
C LYS A 54 12.98 23.44 12.41
N ASN A 55 13.16 23.74 11.12
CA ASN A 55 12.33 24.67 10.36
C ASN A 55 11.37 23.98 9.38
N VAL A 56 11.25 22.64 9.46
CA VAL A 56 10.38 21.86 8.58
C VAL A 56 9.25 21.25 9.39
N ARG A 57 8.00 21.55 9.00
CA ARG A 57 6.82 20.89 9.58
C ARG A 57 6.78 19.44 9.11
N TYR A 58 6.43 18.53 10.02
CA TYR A 58 6.28 17.12 9.70
C TYR A 58 4.98 16.58 10.28
N VAL A 59 4.47 15.52 9.65
CA VAL A 59 3.35 14.72 10.13
C VAL A 59 3.80 13.26 10.08
N VAL A 60 3.56 12.53 11.16
CA VAL A 60 3.73 11.07 11.17
C VAL A 60 2.38 10.46 10.82
N ALA A 61 2.31 9.79 9.66
CA ALA A 61 1.09 9.09 9.27
C ALA A 61 0.74 8.02 10.32
N PRO A 62 -0.54 7.84 10.66
CA PRO A 62 -0.96 6.78 11.59
C PRO A 62 -0.67 5.38 11.02
N TYR A 63 -0.69 5.26 9.68
CA TYR A 63 -0.41 4.02 8.95
C TYR A 63 0.56 4.30 7.79
N GLU A 64 0.08 4.34 6.55
CA GLU A 64 0.95 4.54 5.39
C GLU A 64 1.08 6.01 4.99
N ALA A 65 2.30 6.40 4.66
CA ALA A 65 2.59 7.74 4.16
C ALA A 65 1.89 8.02 2.83
N ASP A 66 1.71 7.02 1.96
CA ASP A 66 1.03 7.17 0.66
C ASP A 66 -0.42 7.65 0.81
N ALA A 67 -1.17 7.09 1.75
CA ALA A 67 -2.51 7.58 2.08
C ALA A 67 -2.46 8.99 2.67
N GLN A 68 -1.53 9.25 3.58
CA GLN A 68 -1.40 10.54 4.26
C GLN A 68 -1.09 11.68 3.28
N ILE A 69 -0.10 11.50 2.39
CA ILE A 69 0.26 12.52 1.40
C ILE A 69 -0.87 12.72 0.39
N THR A 70 -1.59 11.65 0.05
CA THR A 70 -2.76 11.75 -0.83
C THR A 70 -3.86 12.56 -0.17
N PHE A 71 -4.16 12.32 1.11
CA PHE A 71 -5.14 13.10 1.87
C PHE A 71 -4.79 14.60 1.88
N LEU A 72 -3.53 14.93 2.16
CA LEU A 72 -3.08 16.33 2.16
C LEU A 72 -3.22 16.98 0.77
N ALA A 73 -2.94 16.25 -0.30
CA ALA A 73 -3.10 16.75 -1.66
C ALA A 73 -4.58 16.96 -2.03
N ILE A 74 -5.45 15.97 -1.80
CA ILE A 74 -6.87 16.06 -2.18
C ILE A 74 -7.65 17.06 -1.32
N SER A 75 -7.24 17.29 -0.06
CA SER A 75 -7.84 18.27 0.84
C SER A 75 -7.30 19.70 0.63
N GLY A 76 -6.43 19.89 -0.36
CA GLY A 76 -5.82 21.19 -0.69
C GLY A 76 -4.95 21.74 0.44
N GLN A 77 -4.27 20.87 1.19
CA GLN A 77 -3.30 21.24 2.22
C GLN A 77 -1.89 21.41 1.66
N VAL A 78 -1.62 20.80 0.51
CA VAL A 78 -0.37 20.92 -0.23
C VAL A 78 -0.67 21.07 -1.71
N GLU A 79 0.17 21.82 -2.41
CA GLU A 79 0.06 22.07 -3.85
C GLU A 79 0.79 21.02 -4.69
N ALA A 80 1.78 20.33 -4.10
CA ALA A 80 2.59 19.33 -4.78
C ALA A 80 3.04 18.23 -3.82
N VAL A 81 3.17 17.01 -4.35
CA VAL A 81 3.70 15.83 -3.65
C VAL A 81 5.00 15.42 -4.33
N ILE A 82 6.05 15.21 -3.54
CA ILE A 82 7.33 14.67 -3.98
C ILE A 82 7.48 13.29 -3.34
N ALA A 83 7.44 12.25 -4.17
CA ALA A 83 7.61 10.87 -3.74
C ALA A 83 8.36 10.08 -4.81
N ASP A 84 9.13 9.09 -4.37
CA ASP A 84 9.74 8.09 -5.26
C ASP A 84 8.81 6.88 -5.35
N GLY A 85 8.24 6.63 -6.52
CA GLY A 85 7.22 5.60 -6.73
C GLY A 85 5.84 6.17 -7.08
N GLY A 86 4.89 5.28 -7.37
CA GLY A 86 3.52 5.62 -7.77
C GLY A 86 2.45 4.97 -6.91
N ASP A 87 2.82 4.44 -5.74
CA ASP A 87 1.94 3.65 -4.88
C ASP A 87 0.89 4.51 -4.15
N PHE A 88 1.07 5.83 -4.15
CA PHE A 88 0.06 6.80 -3.74
C PHE A 88 -1.04 7.05 -4.79
N ILE A 89 -0.79 6.75 -6.08
CA ILE A 89 -1.77 7.00 -7.16
C ILE A 89 -3.11 6.28 -6.91
N PRO A 90 -3.14 4.99 -6.50
CA PRO A 90 -4.39 4.29 -6.20
C PRO A 90 -5.25 4.94 -5.11
N PHE A 91 -4.68 5.67 -4.16
CA PHE A 91 -5.43 6.31 -3.07
C PHE A 91 -6.27 7.51 -3.54
N GLY A 92 -5.87 8.18 -4.63
CA GLY A 92 -6.52 9.40 -5.11
C GLY A 92 -7.18 9.26 -6.48
N CYS A 93 -7.17 8.07 -7.08
CA CYS A 93 -7.58 7.92 -8.47
C CYS A 93 -9.06 7.52 -8.65
N PRO A 94 -9.63 7.71 -9.87
CA PRO A 94 -10.97 7.25 -10.17
C PRO A 94 -11.13 5.74 -10.01
N ARG A 95 -12.36 5.30 -9.67
CA ARG A 95 -12.71 3.89 -9.40
C ARG A 95 -12.12 2.88 -10.38
N MET A 96 -12.18 3.15 -11.69
CA MET A 96 -11.68 2.22 -12.71
C MET A 96 -10.16 2.05 -12.65
N LEU A 97 -9.41 3.12 -12.41
CA LEU A 97 -7.95 3.05 -12.29
C LEU A 97 -7.56 2.29 -11.01
N LEU A 98 -8.27 2.53 -9.91
CA LEU A 98 -8.09 1.80 -8.66
C LEU A 98 -8.32 0.29 -8.86
N GLU A 99 -9.46 -0.09 -9.44
CA GLU A 99 -9.80 -1.51 -9.68
C GLU A 99 -8.76 -2.18 -10.61
N MET A 100 -8.24 -1.46 -11.60
CA MET A 100 -7.15 -1.95 -12.45
C MET A 100 -5.85 -2.18 -11.68
N CYS A 101 -5.46 -1.23 -10.82
CA CYS A 101 -4.26 -1.34 -9.98
C CYS A 101 -4.35 -2.54 -9.03
N ILE A 102 -5.50 -2.75 -8.40
CA ILE A 102 -5.72 -3.89 -7.50
C ILE A 102 -5.67 -5.22 -8.28
N LEU A 103 -6.29 -5.31 -9.46
CA LEU A 103 -6.27 -6.53 -10.30
C LEU A 103 -4.86 -6.93 -10.73
N ARG A 104 -4.00 -5.95 -11.08
CA ARG A 104 -2.60 -6.19 -11.42
C ARG A 104 -1.79 -6.69 -10.22
N GLY A 105 -2.28 -6.48 -9.01
CA GLY A 105 -1.61 -6.78 -7.76
C GLY A 105 -1.01 -5.54 -7.11
N CYS A 106 -1.23 -5.46 -5.79
CA CYS A 106 -0.80 -4.40 -4.89
C CYS A 106 -0.37 -5.01 -3.54
N ASP A 107 0.04 -4.16 -2.60
CA ASP A 107 0.47 -4.62 -1.27
C ASP A 107 -0.65 -5.27 -0.45
N TYR A 108 -1.92 -4.95 -0.76
CA TYR A 108 -3.10 -5.52 -0.10
C TYR A 108 -3.64 -6.78 -0.77
N LEU A 109 -3.36 -6.98 -2.05
CA LEU A 109 -3.85 -8.12 -2.83
C LEU A 109 -2.79 -8.59 -3.83
N PRO A 110 -2.30 -9.84 -3.71
CA PRO A 110 -1.38 -10.41 -4.68
C PRO A 110 -1.96 -10.43 -6.10
N ALA A 111 -1.09 -10.27 -7.09
CA ALA A 111 -1.46 -10.35 -8.50
C ALA A 111 -2.05 -11.72 -8.86
N VAL A 112 -3.04 -11.72 -9.75
CA VAL A 112 -3.51 -12.94 -10.42
C VAL A 112 -2.50 -13.32 -11.50
N GLY A 113 -2.08 -14.59 -11.51
CA GLY A 113 -1.17 -15.11 -12.53
C GLY A 113 -1.69 -14.84 -13.95
N GLY A 114 -0.85 -14.28 -14.81
CA GLY A 114 -1.22 -13.96 -16.19
C GLY A 114 -1.86 -12.59 -16.41
N ILE A 115 -2.26 -11.87 -15.36
CA ILE A 115 -2.84 -10.53 -15.50
C ILE A 115 -1.75 -9.47 -15.36
N ARG A 116 -1.45 -8.79 -16.48
CA ARG A 116 -0.57 -7.61 -16.54
C ARG A 116 -1.38 -6.35 -16.79
N ILE A 117 -0.74 -5.17 -16.70
CA ILE A 117 -1.39 -3.86 -16.90
C ILE A 117 -2.25 -3.80 -18.18
N PRO A 118 -1.79 -4.25 -19.37
CA PRO A 118 -2.62 -4.20 -20.57
C PRO A 118 -3.91 -5.03 -20.45
N LYS A 119 -3.80 -6.28 -19.98
CA LYS A 119 -4.96 -7.16 -19.80
C LYS A 119 -5.89 -6.67 -18.69
N ALA A 120 -5.35 -6.15 -17.59
CA ALA A 120 -6.14 -5.55 -16.52
C ALA A 120 -6.94 -4.35 -17.02
N LYS A 121 -6.32 -3.50 -17.87
CA LYS A 121 -7.00 -2.38 -18.51
C LYS A 121 -8.12 -2.85 -19.43
N GLU A 122 -7.86 -3.84 -20.30
CA GLU A 122 -8.87 -4.43 -21.19
C GLU A 122 -10.07 -4.93 -20.40
N LEU A 123 -9.84 -5.78 -19.40
CA LEU A 123 -10.89 -6.36 -18.54
C LEU A 123 -11.71 -5.28 -17.83
N ILE A 124 -11.08 -4.29 -17.20
CA ILE A 124 -11.79 -3.22 -16.51
C ILE A 124 -12.58 -2.34 -17.48
N THR A 125 -12.06 -2.10 -18.69
CA THR A 125 -12.74 -1.29 -19.70
C THR A 125 -13.96 -2.02 -20.27
N GLU A 126 -13.84 -3.32 -20.50
CA GLU A 126 -14.89 -4.18 -21.04
C GLU A 126 -16.03 -4.41 -20.03
N PHE A 127 -15.69 -4.88 -18.83
CA PHE A 127 -16.68 -5.29 -17.83
C PHE A 127 -17.15 -4.15 -16.92
N LYS A 128 -16.40 -3.04 -16.86
CA LYS A 128 -16.68 -1.81 -16.09
C LYS A 128 -16.85 -2.01 -14.57
N SER A 129 -16.62 -3.22 -14.08
CA SER A 129 -16.83 -3.58 -12.67
C SER A 129 -15.95 -4.77 -12.29
N TYR A 130 -15.23 -4.65 -11.17
CA TYR A 130 -14.34 -5.71 -10.68
C TYR A 130 -15.06 -7.03 -10.40
N ASP A 131 -16.30 -7.01 -9.92
CA ASP A 131 -17.14 -8.19 -9.67
C ASP A 131 -17.36 -9.01 -10.93
N LYS A 132 -17.74 -8.34 -12.04
CA LYS A 132 -17.89 -8.96 -13.35
C LYS A 132 -16.56 -9.48 -13.91
N VAL A 133 -15.45 -8.75 -13.69
CA VAL A 133 -14.12 -9.23 -14.09
C VAL A 133 -13.77 -10.51 -13.33
N ILE A 134 -13.98 -10.56 -12.01
CA ILE A 134 -13.69 -11.75 -11.20
C ILE A 134 -14.55 -12.93 -11.65
N GLN A 135 -15.83 -12.72 -11.94
CA GLN A 135 -16.70 -13.76 -12.48
C GLN A 135 -16.15 -14.32 -13.80
N HIS A 136 -15.85 -13.43 -14.76
CA HIS A 136 -15.29 -13.83 -16.05
C HIS A 136 -13.97 -14.60 -15.92
N LEU A 137 -13.07 -14.16 -15.04
CA LEU A 137 -11.80 -14.86 -14.79
C LEU A 137 -12.01 -16.27 -14.23
N ARG A 138 -13.05 -16.49 -13.41
CA ARG A 138 -13.41 -17.84 -12.92
C ARG A 138 -13.91 -18.73 -14.06
N GLU A 139 -14.69 -18.17 -14.98
CA GLU A 139 -15.20 -18.88 -16.17
C GLU A 139 -14.06 -19.24 -17.13
N GLU A 140 -13.07 -18.38 -17.32
CA GLU A 140 -11.85 -18.64 -18.11
C GLU A 140 -10.84 -19.58 -17.42
N SER A 141 -11.22 -20.24 -16.32
CA SER A 141 -10.39 -21.20 -15.58
C SER A 141 -9.11 -20.62 -14.97
N PHE A 142 -9.07 -19.32 -14.66
CA PHE A 142 -7.99 -18.77 -13.82
C PHE A 142 -8.05 -19.36 -12.41
N SER A 143 -6.90 -19.70 -11.86
CA SER A 143 -6.79 -20.18 -10.48
C SER A 143 -6.96 -19.02 -9.49
N LEU A 144 -8.21 -18.70 -9.16
CA LEU A 144 -8.58 -17.68 -8.18
C LEU A 144 -9.05 -18.31 -6.87
N PRO A 145 -8.43 -17.99 -5.72
CA PRO A 145 -8.95 -18.41 -4.42
C PRO A 145 -10.43 -18.00 -4.24
N ASN A 146 -11.19 -18.80 -3.48
CA ASN A 146 -12.57 -18.45 -3.14
C ASN A 146 -12.64 -17.11 -2.38
N SER A 147 -11.62 -16.79 -1.58
CA SER A 147 -11.49 -15.54 -0.82
C SER A 147 -10.96 -14.34 -1.63
N TYR A 148 -10.67 -14.51 -2.94
CA TYR A 148 -10.08 -13.44 -3.74
C TYR A 148 -10.98 -12.21 -3.84
N GLU A 149 -12.28 -12.41 -4.04
CA GLU A 149 -13.26 -11.31 -4.14
C GLU A 149 -13.35 -10.51 -2.84
N GLU A 150 -13.44 -11.19 -1.70
CA GLU A 150 -13.44 -10.53 -0.38
C GLU A 150 -12.13 -9.79 -0.11
N SER A 151 -11.00 -10.36 -0.52
CA SER A 151 -9.69 -9.70 -0.40
C SER A 151 -9.60 -8.48 -1.31
N PHE A 152 -10.21 -8.53 -2.49
CA PHE A 152 -10.31 -7.41 -3.42
C PHE A 152 -11.16 -6.27 -2.83
N LYS A 153 -12.32 -6.60 -2.26
CA LYS A 153 -13.18 -5.63 -1.56
C LYS A 153 -12.42 -4.94 -0.44
N LYS A 154 -11.70 -5.70 0.39
CA LYS A 154 -10.85 -5.15 1.46
C LYS A 154 -9.76 -4.23 0.91
N ALA A 155 -9.00 -4.66 -0.10
CA ALA A 155 -7.97 -3.82 -0.73
C ALA A 155 -8.54 -2.50 -1.26
N LYS A 156 -9.71 -2.55 -1.92
CA LYS A 156 -10.40 -1.36 -2.43
C LYS A 156 -10.81 -0.42 -1.29
N LEU A 157 -11.41 -0.95 -0.23
CA LEU A 157 -11.79 -0.16 0.95
C LEU A 157 -10.57 0.43 1.66
N THR A 158 -9.43 -0.28 1.73
CA THR A 158 -8.17 0.26 2.27
C THR A 158 -7.72 1.49 1.46
N PHE A 159 -7.64 1.39 0.14
CA PHE A 159 -7.26 2.54 -0.69
C PHE A 159 -8.23 3.73 -0.59
N GLN A 160 -9.50 3.49 -0.27
CA GLN A 160 -10.51 4.56 -0.19
C GLN A 160 -10.60 5.19 1.21
N HIS A 161 -10.43 4.39 2.26
CA HIS A 161 -10.82 4.76 3.62
C HIS A 161 -9.71 4.53 4.66
N GLN A 162 -8.46 4.30 4.26
CA GLN A 162 -7.37 4.17 5.24
C GLN A 162 -7.34 5.38 6.19
N PRO A 163 -7.17 5.18 7.50
CA PRO A 163 -7.05 6.28 8.46
C PRO A 163 -5.81 7.13 8.16
N VAL A 164 -5.97 8.43 8.29
CA VAL A 164 -4.96 9.47 8.08
C VAL A 164 -5.12 10.54 9.16
N TYR A 165 -4.07 11.30 9.43
CA TYR A 165 -4.12 12.39 10.39
C TYR A 165 -4.41 13.72 9.67
N ASP A 166 -5.41 14.47 10.13
CA ASP A 166 -5.68 15.82 9.62
C ASP A 166 -5.06 16.88 10.55
N PRO A 167 -3.97 17.55 10.15
CA PRO A 167 -3.32 18.55 10.98
C PRO A 167 -4.13 19.85 11.13
N ARG A 168 -5.23 20.06 10.39
CA ARG A 168 -6.11 21.22 10.56
C ARG A 168 -7.03 21.09 11.77
N ILE A 169 -7.48 19.86 12.07
CA ILE A 169 -8.39 19.57 13.19
C ILE A 169 -7.72 18.74 14.30
N GLU A 170 -6.46 18.34 14.09
CA GLU A 170 -5.64 17.57 15.02
C GLU A 170 -6.25 16.21 15.42
N ASP A 171 -6.89 15.53 14.46
CA ASP A 171 -7.56 14.26 14.68
C ASP A 171 -7.32 13.25 13.55
N ILE A 172 -7.54 11.97 13.85
CA ILE A 172 -7.52 10.89 12.86
C ILE A 172 -8.86 10.89 12.12
N VAL A 173 -8.79 10.97 10.79
CA VAL A 173 -9.92 10.89 9.87
C VAL A 173 -9.70 9.77 8.86
N HIS A 174 -10.73 9.44 8.09
CA HIS A 174 -10.58 8.54 6.94
C HIS A 174 -10.25 9.33 5.68
N LEU A 175 -9.37 8.78 4.82
CA LEU A 175 -8.98 9.40 3.55
C LEU A 175 -10.18 9.87 2.72
N SER A 176 -11.20 9.02 2.62
CA SER A 176 -12.55 9.39 2.19
C SER A 176 -13.53 9.08 3.32
N PRO A 177 -14.55 9.92 3.55
CA PRO A 177 -15.56 9.65 4.57
C PRO A 177 -16.24 8.29 4.37
N ILE A 178 -16.40 7.53 5.46
CA ILE A 178 -17.22 6.32 5.47
C ILE A 178 -18.68 6.77 5.54
N LEU A 179 -19.43 6.58 4.46
CA LEU A 179 -20.85 6.94 4.42
C LEU A 179 -21.69 5.87 5.12
N ASP A 180 -21.76 5.90 6.45
CA ASP A 180 -22.60 5.00 7.25
C ASP A 180 -24.12 5.22 7.08
N LYS A 181 -24.55 6.26 6.33
CA LYS A 181 -25.96 6.71 6.30
C LYS A 181 -26.85 6.07 5.22
N LEU A 182 -26.41 5.07 4.46
CA LEU A 182 -27.20 4.48 3.37
C LEU A 182 -27.51 2.97 3.49
N GLY A 183 -27.49 2.41 4.72
CA GLY A 183 -28.12 1.11 4.97
C GLY A 183 -27.42 -0.09 4.31
N LEU A 184 -26.12 0.01 4.05
CA LEU A 184 -25.28 -1.13 3.72
C LEU A 184 -24.88 -1.76 5.06
N GLY A 185 -25.45 -2.93 5.37
CA GLY A 185 -25.30 -3.59 6.67
C GLY A 185 -23.85 -3.74 7.14
N PHE A 186 -23.67 -3.82 8.46
CA PHE A 186 -22.40 -4.05 9.19
C PHE A 186 -21.23 -4.51 8.31
N VAL A 187 -20.54 -3.55 7.67
CA VAL A 187 -19.26 -3.83 7.04
C VAL A 187 -18.23 -3.71 8.15
N ASP A 188 -17.57 -4.82 8.47
CA ASP A 188 -16.45 -4.83 9.41
C ASP A 188 -15.29 -4.02 8.83
N PHE A 189 -15.00 -2.87 9.44
CA PHE A 189 -13.92 -1.96 9.06
C PHE A 189 -12.65 -2.12 9.92
N ASP A 190 -12.59 -3.10 10.83
CA ASP A 190 -11.45 -3.31 11.74
C ASP A 190 -10.13 -3.55 10.99
N PHE A 191 -10.22 -4.03 9.75
CA PHE A 191 -9.05 -4.24 8.90
C PHE A 191 -8.40 -2.96 8.37
N LEU A 192 -9.10 -1.81 8.40
CA LEU A 192 -8.56 -0.51 7.98
C LEU A 192 -7.53 0.05 8.96
N GLY A 193 -7.52 -0.46 10.18
CA GLY A 193 -6.68 0.02 11.27
C GLY A 193 -7.44 -0.06 12.59
N SER A 194 -6.74 -0.44 13.65
CA SER A 194 -7.28 -0.38 15.00
C SER A 194 -7.20 1.07 15.47
N TYR A 195 -8.31 1.67 15.88
CA TYR A 195 -8.23 2.93 16.63
C TYR A 195 -7.54 2.63 17.98
N PRO A 196 -6.53 3.43 18.40
CA PRO A 196 -6.00 3.36 19.75
C PRO A 196 -7.03 3.77 20.81
#